data_AF-A0A9W6G9N9-F1
#
_entry.id   AF-A0A9W6G9N9-F1
#
_cell.length_a   1.000
_cell.length_b   1.000
_cell.length_c   1.000
_cell.angle_alpha   90.00
_cell.angle_beta   90.00
_cell.angle_gamma   90.00
#
_symmetry.space_group_name_H-M   'P 1'
#
loop_
_entity.id
_entity.type
_entity.pdbx_description
1 polymer ?
#
loop_
_entity_poly.entity_id
_entity_poly.type
_entity_poly.pdbx_seq_one_letter_code
_entity_poly.pdbx_strand_id
1 'polypeptide(L)'
;MSYPPPPGYGQQSQPQQPGYPPQQPGGYAPPSAQQPYGQPSQPGGYGAPQQPGFPPPQQPGNPYGPPPMPPPTSRGGGGLVAKILGGVGVLVIGVIIVIVRAFAGGDSGNDSDSTGTDTTLSNEEMDAAEAAAVGDCMSDALTSVDADLVVPCDDPAAYWTITQVSDDSGAEVDFSGELTDPSIAASVCGQEYMGWTPGALWQSYQYVYTEDISGVGGPVDYLYCVEAIDKEDAEGGRPVTPDTGACTDTSLRTFDCSNALATYLVDEVETYDPPIDELSFDSTTALGGCPDSDYYATPVTGADGLVYFAYCSSDNA
;
A
#
# COMPACT_ATOMS: atom_id res chain seq x y z
N MET A 1 45.63 13.61 49.91
CA MET A 1 44.68 12.50 49.80
C MET A 1 44.57 12.18 48.32
N SER A 2 45.26 11.13 47.88
CA SER A 2 45.35 10.74 46.46
C SER A 2 44.24 9.75 46.13
N TYR A 3 43.48 10.04 45.08
CA TYR A 3 42.41 9.19 44.59
C TYR A 3 42.96 7.98 43.83
N PRO A 4 42.36 6.79 44.00
CA PRO A 4 42.72 5.60 43.23
C PRO A 4 42.23 5.70 41.77
N PRO A 5 42.98 5.15 40.79
CA PRO A 5 42.60 5.15 39.39
C PRO A 5 41.43 4.18 39.10
N PRO A 6 40.61 4.46 38.06
CA PRO A 6 39.45 3.65 37.70
C PRO A 6 39.81 2.28 37.08
N PRO A 7 38.92 1.28 37.17
CA PRO A 7 39.14 -0.07 36.66
C PRO A 7 39.09 -0.14 35.13
N GLY A 8 40.10 -0.79 34.54
CA GLY A 8 40.17 -1.05 33.10
C GLY A 8 39.22 -2.17 32.67
N TYR A 9 38.38 -1.89 31.68
CA TYR A 9 37.54 -2.88 31.02
C TYR A 9 38.33 -3.65 29.97
N GLY A 10 38.10 -4.97 29.94
CA GLY A 10 38.86 -5.96 29.19
C GLY A 10 38.69 -5.86 27.67
N GLN A 11 39.78 -6.21 26.98
CA GLN A 11 39.81 -6.50 25.55
C GLN A 11 39.01 -7.78 25.26
N GLN A 12 38.00 -7.67 24.41
CA GLN A 12 37.27 -8.80 23.86
C GLN A 12 37.86 -9.12 22.49
N SER A 13 38.37 -10.34 22.36
CA SER A 13 38.99 -10.93 21.18
C SER A 13 37.99 -11.09 20.03
N GLN A 14 38.33 -10.53 18.88
CA GLN A 14 37.58 -10.59 17.62
C GLN A 14 37.87 -11.90 16.88
N PRO A 15 36.85 -12.66 16.41
CA PRO A 15 37.08 -13.85 15.60
C PRO A 15 37.51 -13.50 14.16
N GLN A 16 38.56 -14.18 13.70
CA GLN A 16 39.10 -14.10 12.34
C GLN A 16 38.15 -14.74 11.32
N GLN A 17 37.82 -14.03 10.25
CA GLN A 17 37.16 -14.63 9.07
C GLN A 17 38.16 -14.94 7.93
N PRO A 18 37.98 -16.07 7.20
CA PRO A 18 38.88 -16.54 6.14
C PRO A 18 38.89 -15.68 4.87
N GLY A 19 40.08 -15.58 4.25
CA GLY A 19 40.40 -14.66 3.17
C GLY A 19 39.89 -15.01 1.78
N TYR A 20 39.54 -13.96 1.04
CA TYR A 20 39.29 -13.95 -0.40
C TYR A 20 40.53 -13.46 -1.18
N PRO A 21 40.76 -13.95 -2.41
CA PRO A 21 41.96 -13.68 -3.21
C PRO A 21 42.02 -12.24 -3.78
N PRO A 22 43.22 -11.67 -3.96
CA PRO A 22 43.42 -10.27 -4.36
C PRO A 22 43.09 -10.01 -5.84
N GLN A 23 42.31 -8.95 -6.08
CA GLN A 23 42.07 -8.36 -7.39
C GLN A 23 43.34 -7.65 -7.91
N GLN A 24 43.59 -7.80 -9.21
CA GLN A 24 44.72 -7.17 -9.89
C GLN A 24 44.47 -5.68 -10.19
N PRO A 25 45.46 -4.80 -9.98
CA PRO A 25 45.39 -3.38 -10.33
C PRO A 25 45.82 -3.12 -11.79
N GLY A 26 44.97 -2.43 -12.56
CA GLY A 26 45.34 -1.83 -13.85
C GLY A 26 44.14 -1.06 -14.41
N GLY A 27 44.24 0.15 -14.94
CA GLY A 27 45.37 1.04 -15.18
C GLY A 27 44.81 2.39 -15.62
N TYR A 28 45.59 3.44 -15.43
CA TYR A 28 45.33 4.82 -15.80
C TYR A 28 45.11 5.00 -17.32
N ALA A 29 44.12 5.80 -17.72
CA ALA A 29 44.09 6.44 -19.04
C ALA A 29 43.65 7.93 -18.91
N PRO A 30 44.33 8.87 -19.61
CA PRO A 30 44.22 10.33 -19.44
C PRO A 30 43.08 11.00 -20.26
N PRO A 31 42.77 12.29 -20.01
CA PRO A 31 41.66 13.00 -20.63
C PRO A 31 42.07 13.67 -21.96
N SER A 32 41.18 13.66 -22.96
CA SER A 32 41.37 14.46 -24.16
C SER A 32 40.06 14.93 -24.81
N ALA A 33 39.84 16.23 -24.70
CA ALA A 33 39.57 17.19 -25.78
C ALA A 33 38.27 17.16 -26.63
N GLN A 34 37.82 18.40 -26.85
CA GLN A 34 36.67 18.96 -27.57
C GLN A 34 36.70 18.85 -29.12
N GLN A 35 35.48 18.80 -29.73
CA GLN A 35 35.03 19.33 -31.06
C GLN A 35 35.48 18.59 -32.36
N PRO A 36 34.96 18.90 -33.58
CA PRO A 36 33.57 19.07 -34.08
C PRO A 36 33.27 18.34 -35.45
N TYR A 37 31.99 18.30 -35.87
CA TYR A 37 31.39 18.10 -37.23
C TYR A 37 32.17 17.35 -38.36
N GLY A 38 31.56 16.29 -38.93
CA GLY A 38 31.91 15.80 -40.27
C GLY A 38 31.31 14.44 -40.69
N GLN A 39 30.35 14.46 -41.61
CA GLN A 39 29.94 13.36 -42.52
C GLN A 39 31.06 13.16 -43.58
N PRO A 40 31.48 11.94 -44.01
CA PRO A 40 30.80 11.20 -45.10
C PRO A 40 30.99 9.65 -45.24
N SER A 41 29.92 9.01 -45.74
CA SER A 41 29.81 7.86 -46.68
C SER A 41 30.69 6.58 -46.64
N GLN A 42 29.97 5.43 -46.72
CA GLN A 42 30.28 4.12 -47.36
C GLN A 42 31.22 3.10 -46.65
N PRO A 43 31.29 1.80 -47.07
CA PRO A 43 30.27 0.86 -47.57
C PRO A 43 30.40 -0.60 -46.99
N GLY A 44 29.29 -1.34 -46.93
CA GLY A 44 29.25 -2.81 -47.09
C GLY A 44 29.47 -3.71 -45.85
N GLY A 45 28.63 -4.74 -45.69
CA GLY A 45 28.97 -5.89 -44.84
C GLY A 45 27.82 -6.78 -44.35
N TYR A 46 27.56 -7.86 -45.09
CA TYR A 46 27.12 -9.21 -44.64
C TYR A 46 25.83 -9.41 -43.80
N GLY A 47 24.78 -9.88 -44.49
CA GLY A 47 24.17 -11.21 -44.25
C GLY A 47 23.27 -11.40 -43.03
N ALA A 48 21.95 -11.23 -43.20
CA ALA A 48 20.93 -11.70 -42.27
C ALA A 48 20.11 -12.85 -42.90
N PRO A 49 19.90 -13.99 -42.20
CA PRO A 49 19.05 -15.06 -42.70
C PRO A 49 17.55 -14.71 -42.58
N GLN A 50 16.80 -14.95 -43.67
CA GLN A 50 15.35 -14.82 -43.74
C GLN A 50 14.67 -15.93 -42.90
N GLN A 51 13.75 -15.55 -42.01
CA GLN A 51 12.84 -16.49 -41.36
C GLN A 51 11.51 -16.60 -42.12
N PRO A 52 10.93 -17.81 -42.26
CA PRO A 52 9.70 -18.06 -43.02
C PRO A 52 8.44 -17.48 -42.37
N GLY A 53 7.58 -16.88 -43.19
CA GLY A 53 6.34 -16.22 -42.80
C GLY A 53 5.26 -17.18 -42.27
N PHE A 54 4.56 -16.71 -41.24
CA PHE A 54 3.37 -17.33 -40.67
C PHE A 54 2.09 -16.67 -41.25
N PRO A 55 1.05 -17.45 -41.60
CA PRO A 55 -0.21 -16.93 -42.14
C PRO A 55 -1.09 -16.28 -41.05
N PRO A 56 -1.92 -15.28 -41.41
CA PRO A 56 -2.73 -14.53 -40.46
C PRO A 56 -3.92 -15.35 -39.92
N PRO A 57 -4.27 -15.22 -38.64
CA PRO A 57 -5.46 -15.84 -38.07
C PRO A 57 -6.75 -15.14 -38.56
N GLN A 58 -7.70 -15.95 -39.03
CA GLN A 58 -9.04 -15.55 -39.41
C GLN A 58 -9.89 -15.32 -38.14
N GLN A 59 -10.48 -14.13 -38.01
CA GLN A 59 -11.47 -13.81 -36.96
C GLN A 59 -12.85 -14.40 -37.30
N PRO A 60 -13.44 -15.24 -36.43
CA PRO A 60 -14.85 -15.60 -36.51
C PRO A 60 -15.72 -14.53 -35.85
N GLY A 61 -16.75 -14.08 -36.56
CA GLY A 61 -17.65 -13.00 -36.13
C GLY A 61 -18.54 -13.32 -34.93
N ASN A 62 -18.78 -12.30 -34.12
CA ASN A 62 -19.79 -12.26 -33.06
C ASN A 62 -21.14 -11.78 -33.61
N PRO A 63 -22.24 -12.52 -33.38
CA PRO A 63 -23.58 -12.02 -33.63
C PRO A 63 -24.49 -12.21 -32.40
N TYR A 64 -24.43 -11.34 -31.39
CA TYR A 64 -25.51 -11.21 -30.40
C TYR A 64 -25.61 -9.77 -29.90
N GLY A 65 -26.77 -9.16 -30.14
CA GLY A 65 -27.12 -7.83 -29.67
C GLY A 65 -27.67 -7.84 -28.24
N PRO A 66 -27.68 -6.68 -27.56
CA PRO A 66 -28.16 -6.56 -26.18
C PRO A 66 -29.70 -6.60 -26.08
N PRO A 67 -30.26 -7.19 -25.01
CA PRO A 67 -31.71 -7.19 -24.74
C PRO A 67 -32.24 -5.81 -24.28
N PRO A 68 -33.56 -5.56 -24.43
CA PRO A 68 -34.19 -4.27 -24.15
C PRO A 68 -34.29 -3.94 -22.65
N MET A 69 -34.03 -2.67 -22.32
CA MET A 69 -34.16 -2.10 -20.97
C MET A 69 -35.63 -2.05 -20.50
N PRO A 70 -35.91 -2.37 -19.22
CA PRO A 70 -37.23 -2.16 -18.60
C PRO A 70 -37.49 -0.67 -18.30
N PRO A 71 -38.77 -0.25 -18.25
CA PRO A 71 -39.16 1.15 -18.03
C PRO A 71 -39.01 1.59 -16.55
N PRO A 72 -38.75 2.90 -16.29
CA PRO A 72 -38.68 3.44 -14.95
C PRO A 72 -40.06 3.49 -14.29
N THR A 73 -40.17 2.97 -13.07
CA THR A 73 -41.35 3.16 -12.23
C THR A 73 -41.17 4.42 -11.38
N SER A 74 -41.93 5.46 -11.72
CA SER A 74 -42.13 6.63 -10.88
C SER A 74 -43.28 6.35 -9.92
N ARG A 75 -43.05 6.45 -8.60
CA ARG A 75 -44.14 6.65 -7.63
C ARG A 75 -43.63 7.36 -6.38
N GLY A 76 -43.93 8.66 -6.31
CA GLY A 76 -43.62 9.51 -5.17
C GLY A 76 -44.61 9.40 -4.02
N GLY A 77 -44.45 10.30 -3.06
CA GLY A 77 -45.48 10.68 -2.08
C GLY A 77 -44.89 10.99 -0.72
N GLY A 78 -44.90 12.27 -0.34
CA GLY A 78 -44.29 12.78 0.89
C GLY A 78 -45.05 12.47 2.18
N GLY A 79 -44.55 12.99 3.30
CA GLY A 79 -45.22 12.86 4.59
C GLY A 79 -44.42 13.40 5.76
N LEU A 80 -44.73 14.63 6.14
CA LEU A 80 -44.14 15.43 7.21
C LEU A 80 -44.60 14.96 8.63
N VAL A 81 -43.73 15.15 9.64
CA VAL A 81 -44.02 15.48 11.07
C VAL A 81 -44.31 14.35 12.06
N ALA A 82 -43.48 14.21 13.11
CA ALA A 82 -43.85 14.58 14.50
C ALA A 82 -42.76 14.29 15.57
N LYS A 83 -42.07 15.37 15.98
CA LYS A 83 -41.62 15.75 17.34
C LYS A 83 -41.53 14.68 18.46
N ILE A 84 -40.32 14.51 19.00
CA ILE A 84 -40.08 14.35 20.44
C ILE A 84 -39.06 15.40 20.89
N LEU A 85 -39.47 16.21 21.87
CA LEU A 85 -38.70 17.23 22.59
C LEU A 85 -37.93 16.57 23.74
N GLY A 86 -36.64 16.88 23.89
CA GLY A 86 -35.97 16.77 25.19
C GLY A 86 -34.44 16.66 25.19
N GLY A 87 -33.73 17.78 25.00
CA GLY A 87 -32.39 17.98 25.56
C GLY A 87 -31.25 18.24 24.56
N VAL A 88 -30.76 19.49 24.55
CA VAL A 88 -29.36 19.93 24.33
C VAL A 88 -28.52 19.07 23.36
N GLY A 89 -28.11 19.48 22.16
CA GLY A 89 -27.90 20.82 21.64
C GLY A 89 -26.47 21.01 21.09
N VAL A 90 -26.03 20.14 20.18
CA VAL A 90 -25.09 20.48 19.07
C VAL A 90 -25.51 19.61 17.88
N LEU A 91 -25.73 20.28 16.76
CA LEU A 91 -26.10 19.73 15.47
C LEU A 91 -24.83 19.12 14.86
N VAL A 92 -24.67 17.80 14.95
CA VAL A 92 -23.64 17.06 14.21
C VAL A 92 -24.15 16.93 12.78
N ILE A 93 -23.74 17.84 11.92
CA ILE A 93 -23.81 17.65 10.47
C ILE A 93 -22.60 16.79 10.15
N GLY A 94 -22.87 15.56 9.73
CA GLY A 94 -21.84 14.60 9.35
C GLY A 94 -21.03 15.18 8.20
N VAL A 95 -19.75 15.34 8.46
CA VAL A 95 -18.73 15.50 7.44
C VAL A 95 -18.12 14.13 7.28
N ILE A 96 -18.11 13.63 6.06
CA ILE A 96 -17.62 12.28 5.80
C ILE A 96 -16.35 12.44 4.99
N ILE A 97 -15.25 12.25 5.72
CA ILE A 97 -13.92 12.10 5.14
C ILE A 97 -13.93 10.81 4.31
N VAL A 98 -13.87 10.93 2.99
CA VAL A 98 -13.62 9.77 2.12
C VAL A 98 -12.11 9.63 1.96
N ILE A 99 -11.48 9.00 2.94
CA ILE A 99 -10.17 8.37 2.74
C ILE A 99 -10.43 7.09 1.97
N VAL A 100 -10.29 7.16 0.64
CA VAL A 100 -10.43 6.00 -0.21
C VAL A 100 -9.26 5.05 0.06
N ARG A 101 -9.65 3.81 0.36
CA ARG A 101 -8.77 2.69 0.69
C ARG A 101 -7.74 2.48 -0.42
N ALA A 102 -6.47 2.50 -0.04
CA ALA A 102 -5.51 1.65 -0.70
C ALA A 102 -5.58 0.24 -0.06
N PHE A 103 -5.23 0.00 1.21
CA PHE A 103 -5.09 -1.38 1.72
C PHE A 103 -5.54 -1.57 3.17
N ALA A 104 -6.72 -2.18 3.35
CA ALA A 104 -7.05 -3.00 4.52
C ALA A 104 -7.88 -4.19 4.04
N GLY A 105 -7.50 -5.39 4.47
CA GLY A 105 -7.84 -6.69 3.90
C GLY A 105 -9.28 -6.90 3.40
N GLY A 106 -9.37 -7.68 2.33
CA GLY A 106 -10.59 -7.97 1.60
C GLY A 106 -11.74 -8.48 2.48
N ASP A 107 -12.82 -7.72 2.49
CA ASP A 107 -14.16 -8.27 2.64
C ASP A 107 -15.07 -7.56 1.63
N SER A 108 -15.50 -8.31 0.62
CA SER A 108 -16.39 -7.85 -0.45
C SER A 108 -17.82 -7.76 0.10
N GLY A 109 -18.05 -6.81 1.01
CA GLY A 109 -19.34 -6.47 1.58
C GLY A 109 -20.10 -5.49 0.69
N ASN A 110 -21.01 -6.04 -0.12
CA ASN A 110 -21.79 -5.35 -1.13
C ASN A 110 -23.03 -4.65 -0.50
N ASP A 111 -22.84 -3.56 0.24
CA ASP A 111 -23.92 -2.69 0.72
C ASP A 111 -23.89 -1.33 0.02
N SER A 112 -24.65 -1.25 -1.07
CA SER A 112 -24.85 -0.05 -1.88
C SER A 112 -26.12 0.67 -1.43
N ASP A 113 -26.05 1.35 -0.29
CA ASP A 113 -27.01 2.43 0.04
C ASP A 113 -26.32 3.78 -0.19
N SER A 114 -26.49 4.26 -1.42
CA SER A 114 -26.01 5.56 -1.90
C SER A 114 -26.88 6.67 -1.31
N THR A 115 -26.64 7.03 -0.05
CA THR A 115 -26.86 8.40 0.40
C THR A 115 -25.69 9.22 -0.13
N GLY A 116 -25.96 10.20 -1.00
CA GLY A 116 -24.94 11.13 -1.50
C GLY A 116 -24.27 11.82 -0.32
N THR A 117 -23.14 11.27 0.08
CA THR A 117 -22.37 11.72 1.21
C THR A 117 -21.53 12.88 0.75
N ASP A 118 -21.69 14.02 1.41
CA ASP A 118 -20.82 15.16 1.19
C ASP A 118 -19.40 14.74 1.59
N THR A 119 -18.57 14.46 0.60
CA THR A 119 -17.18 13.99 0.77
C THR A 119 -16.23 15.16 0.99
N THR A 120 -16.76 16.37 1.11
CA THR A 120 -15.97 17.58 1.31
C THR A 120 -15.61 17.71 2.77
N LEU A 121 -14.32 17.91 3.05
CA LEU A 121 -13.84 18.21 4.39
C LEU A 121 -14.40 19.55 4.85
N SER A 122 -14.72 19.65 6.14
CA SER A 122 -14.99 20.95 6.77
C SER A 122 -13.74 21.83 6.75
N ASN A 123 -13.93 23.13 6.93
CA ASN A 123 -12.79 24.05 7.02
C ASN A 123 -11.86 23.66 8.17
N GLU A 124 -12.43 23.18 9.29
CA GLU A 124 -11.67 22.72 10.44
C GLU A 124 -10.82 21.47 10.14
N GLU A 125 -11.36 20.51 9.39
CA GLU A 125 -10.61 19.33 8.96
C GLU A 125 -9.55 19.68 7.90
N MET A 126 -9.83 20.66 7.05
CA MET A 126 -8.86 21.17 6.10
C MET A 126 -7.70 21.88 6.78
N ASP A 127 -7.98 22.71 7.78
CA ASP A 127 -6.94 23.34 8.59
C ASP A 127 -6.10 22.26 9.32
N ALA A 128 -6.71 21.15 9.74
CA ALA A 128 -6.02 20.02 10.34
C ALA A 128 -5.14 19.25 9.34
N ALA A 129 -5.63 19.03 8.12
CA ALA A 129 -4.86 18.43 7.02
C ALA A 129 -3.65 19.30 6.64
N GLU A 130 -3.85 20.61 6.45
CA GLU A 130 -2.75 21.55 6.16
C GLU A 130 -1.74 21.63 7.31
N ALA A 131 -2.19 21.48 8.56
CA ALA A 131 -1.32 21.51 9.73
C ALA A 131 -0.57 20.18 9.98
N ALA A 132 -0.99 19.08 9.36
CA ALA A 132 -0.40 17.76 9.56
C ALA A 132 1.04 17.72 9.06
N ALA A 133 1.96 17.23 9.90
CA ALA A 133 3.38 17.21 9.61
C ALA A 133 4.02 15.84 9.89
N VAL A 134 5.24 15.65 9.39
CA VAL A 134 6.05 14.46 9.68
C VAL A 134 6.24 14.30 11.19
N GLY A 135 5.93 13.10 11.68
CA GLY A 135 5.97 12.74 13.10
C GLY A 135 4.63 12.91 13.83
N ASP A 136 3.64 13.55 13.21
CA ASP A 136 2.28 13.54 13.75
C ASP A 136 1.64 12.16 13.55
N CYS A 137 0.70 11.83 14.44
CA CYS A 137 -0.01 10.57 14.39
C CYS A 137 -1.41 10.76 13.82
N MET A 138 -1.85 9.78 13.05
CA MET A 138 -3.19 9.75 12.47
C MET A 138 -3.98 8.59 13.06
N SER A 139 -5.29 8.78 13.14
CA SER A 139 -6.21 7.70 13.47
C SER A 139 -6.27 6.70 12.31
N ASP A 140 -6.74 5.48 12.59
CA ASP A 140 -7.15 4.61 11.49
C ASP A 140 -8.48 5.12 10.93
N ALA A 141 -8.37 5.95 9.88
CA ALA A 141 -9.49 6.59 9.21
C ALA A 141 -10.56 5.59 8.71
N LEU A 142 -10.23 4.30 8.62
CA LEU A 142 -11.15 3.24 8.22
C LEU A 142 -12.17 2.90 9.31
N THR A 143 -11.89 3.23 10.56
CA THR A 143 -12.72 2.82 11.71
C THR A 143 -13.79 3.84 12.08
N SER A 144 -13.61 5.11 11.70
CA SER A 144 -14.53 6.18 12.09
C SER A 144 -14.45 7.38 11.15
N VAL A 145 -15.55 7.65 10.45
CA VAL A 145 -15.73 8.87 9.63
C VAL A 145 -15.69 10.16 10.45
N ASP A 146 -15.88 10.06 11.76
CA ASP A 146 -15.87 11.19 12.70
C ASP A 146 -14.51 11.33 13.44
N ALA A 147 -13.50 10.53 13.07
CA ALA A 147 -12.21 10.60 13.75
C ALA A 147 -11.40 11.80 13.24
N ASP A 148 -10.75 12.49 14.18
CA ASP A 148 -9.78 13.53 13.82
C ASP A 148 -8.67 12.91 12.94
N LEU A 149 -8.35 13.58 11.84
CA LEU A 149 -7.30 13.15 10.91
C LEU A 149 -5.96 13.01 11.64
N VAL A 150 -5.64 14.00 12.48
CA VAL A 150 -4.43 14.04 13.32
C VAL A 150 -4.84 13.94 14.78
N VAL A 151 -4.24 12.99 15.49
CA VAL A 151 -4.48 12.71 16.91
C VAL A 151 -3.16 12.73 17.69
N PRO A 152 -3.18 12.96 19.02
CA PRO A 152 -2.00 12.74 19.85
C PRO A 152 -1.46 11.31 19.68
N CYS A 153 -0.15 11.13 19.55
CA CYS A 153 0.45 9.81 19.34
C CYS A 153 0.26 8.82 20.51
N ASP A 154 -0.05 9.32 21.71
CA ASP A 154 -0.41 8.49 22.86
C ASP A 154 -1.92 8.19 22.95
N ASP A 155 -2.72 8.74 22.03
CA ASP A 155 -4.15 8.48 21.95
C ASP A 155 -4.41 6.99 21.62
N PRO A 156 -5.42 6.34 22.22
CA PRO A 156 -5.83 5.00 21.85
C PRO A 156 -6.16 4.82 20.37
N ALA A 157 -6.67 5.87 19.70
CA ALA A 157 -7.02 5.85 18.29
C ALA A 157 -5.83 6.06 17.35
N ALA A 158 -4.67 6.52 17.85
CA ALA A 158 -3.47 6.68 17.04
C ALA A 158 -3.02 5.33 16.48
N TYR A 159 -2.95 5.24 15.16
CA TYR A 159 -2.61 4.02 14.43
C TYR A 159 -1.45 4.23 13.46
N TRP A 160 -1.36 5.40 12.84
CA TRP A 160 -0.36 5.73 11.84
C TRP A 160 0.54 6.85 12.34
N THR A 161 1.81 6.87 11.91
CA THR A 161 2.72 8.02 12.01
C THR A 161 3.01 8.54 10.61
N ILE A 162 2.88 9.85 10.40
CA ILE A 162 3.23 10.50 9.13
C ILE A 162 4.76 10.48 8.98
N THR A 163 5.25 9.82 7.94
CA THR A 163 6.68 9.75 7.61
C THR A 163 7.07 10.77 6.55
N GLN A 164 6.12 11.19 5.71
CA GLN A 164 6.31 12.21 4.68
C GLN A 164 4.97 12.86 4.32
N VAL A 165 5.03 14.12 3.89
CA VAL A 165 3.87 14.88 3.38
C VAL A 165 4.26 15.48 2.03
N SER A 166 3.33 15.45 1.07
CA SER A 166 3.45 16.12 -0.22
C SER A 166 2.17 16.90 -0.52
N ASP A 167 2.29 18.22 -0.63
CA ASP A 167 1.24 19.18 -1.02
C ASP A 167 1.22 19.47 -2.53
N ASP A 168 2.16 18.90 -3.28
CA ASP A 168 2.29 19.01 -4.74
C ASP A 168 2.67 17.65 -5.33
N SER A 169 1.92 16.62 -4.95
CA SER A 169 2.15 15.25 -5.43
C SER A 169 1.88 15.10 -6.93
N GLY A 170 1.07 16.00 -7.51
CA GLY A 170 0.52 15.85 -8.85
C GLY A 170 -0.49 14.69 -8.97
N ALA A 171 -0.91 14.09 -7.85
CA ALA A 171 -1.91 13.04 -7.84
C ALA A 171 -3.31 13.60 -8.13
N GLU A 172 -4.10 12.80 -8.82
CA GLU A 172 -5.50 13.10 -9.12
C GLU A 172 -6.33 11.88 -8.73
N VAL A 173 -7.52 12.14 -8.17
CA VAL A 173 -8.52 11.12 -7.91
C VAL A 173 -9.58 11.10 -9.01
N ASP A 174 -10.22 9.96 -9.22
CA ASP A 174 -11.33 9.79 -10.15
C ASP A 174 -12.67 10.21 -9.50
N PHE A 175 -13.79 9.94 -10.19
CA PHE A 175 -15.12 10.29 -9.66
C PHE A 175 -15.53 9.49 -8.41
N SER A 176 -14.79 8.43 -8.09
CA SER A 176 -14.99 7.57 -6.91
C SER A 176 -14.07 7.97 -5.75
N GLY A 177 -13.18 8.95 -5.96
CA GLY A 177 -12.14 9.34 -5.00
C GLY A 177 -10.91 8.41 -5.02
N GLU A 178 -10.80 7.49 -5.97
CA GLU A 178 -9.64 6.60 -6.13
C GLU A 178 -8.52 7.30 -6.90
N LEU A 179 -7.26 7.10 -6.52
CA LEU A 179 -6.14 7.62 -7.33
C LEU A 179 -6.22 7.10 -8.77
N THR A 180 -6.20 8.01 -9.73
CA THR A 180 -6.16 7.68 -11.16
C THR A 180 -4.85 7.00 -11.57
N ASP A 181 -3.76 7.31 -10.85
CA ASP A 181 -2.45 6.68 -10.99
C ASP A 181 -1.83 6.40 -9.60
N PRO A 182 -1.99 5.17 -9.08
CA PRO A 182 -1.38 4.78 -7.81
C PRO A 182 0.15 4.86 -7.80
N SER A 183 0.83 4.86 -8.97
CA SER A 183 2.29 4.92 -9.03
C SER A 183 2.86 6.24 -8.52
N ILE A 184 2.03 7.30 -8.43
CA ILE A 184 2.41 8.58 -7.84
C ILE A 184 2.75 8.40 -6.37
N ALA A 185 2.01 7.58 -5.61
CA ALA A 185 2.34 7.28 -4.22
C ALA A 185 3.73 6.63 -4.12
N ALA A 186 4.07 5.71 -5.04
CA ALA A 186 5.40 5.11 -5.10
C ALA A 186 6.51 6.13 -5.39
N SER A 187 6.21 7.15 -6.22
CA SER A 187 7.16 8.21 -6.57
C SER A 187 7.42 9.18 -5.41
N VAL A 188 6.41 9.40 -4.55
CA VAL A 188 6.49 10.27 -3.38
C VAL A 188 7.09 9.50 -2.21
N CYS A 189 6.45 8.39 -1.81
CA CYS A 189 6.72 7.65 -0.59
C CYS A 189 7.81 6.59 -0.72
N GLY A 190 8.04 6.06 -1.92
CA GLY A 190 8.88 4.88 -2.15
C GLY A 190 8.06 3.65 -2.55
N GLN A 191 8.71 2.68 -3.19
CA GLN A 191 8.05 1.46 -3.67
C GLN A 191 7.56 0.55 -2.54
N GLU A 192 8.20 0.64 -1.38
CA GLU A 192 7.84 -0.08 -0.16
C GLU A 192 6.46 0.29 0.38
N TYR A 193 5.94 1.48 0.06
CA TYR A 193 4.60 1.95 0.47
C TYR A 193 3.47 1.44 -0.43
N MET A 194 3.82 0.82 -1.56
CA MET A 194 2.86 0.25 -2.49
C MET A 194 2.50 -1.18 -2.15
N GLY A 195 3.26 -1.83 -1.28
CA GLY A 195 3.08 -3.24 -0.94
C GLY A 195 3.46 -3.55 0.48
N TRP A 196 3.76 -4.82 0.71
CA TRP A 196 3.94 -5.36 2.04
C TRP A 196 5.32 -5.98 2.15
N THR A 197 6.03 -5.63 3.22
CA THR A 197 7.35 -6.20 3.53
C THR A 197 7.23 -7.12 4.75
N PRO A 198 7.46 -8.44 4.60
CA PRO A 198 7.41 -9.39 5.72
C PRO A 198 8.27 -8.94 6.91
N GLY A 199 7.70 -9.00 8.12
CA GLY A 199 8.35 -8.61 9.37
C GLY A 199 8.47 -7.10 9.60
N ALA A 200 8.07 -6.27 8.63
CA ALA A 200 8.05 -4.81 8.78
C ALA A 200 6.69 -4.31 9.27
N LEU A 201 6.70 -3.13 9.88
CA LEU A 201 5.48 -2.37 10.13
C LEU A 201 4.78 -2.09 8.80
N TRP A 202 3.46 -2.03 8.84
CA TRP A 202 2.67 -1.67 7.68
C TRP A 202 3.03 -0.26 7.24
N GLN A 203 3.24 -0.10 5.94
CA GLN A 203 3.47 1.18 5.29
C GLN A 203 2.34 1.40 4.29
N SER A 204 1.82 2.60 4.25
CA SER A 204 0.71 2.96 3.37
C SER A 204 0.73 4.44 3.04
N TYR A 205 -0.14 4.86 2.15
CA TYR A 205 -0.33 6.27 1.85
C TYR A 205 -1.80 6.64 2.07
N GLN A 206 -2.01 7.86 2.55
CA GLN A 206 -3.32 8.48 2.68
C GLN A 206 -3.32 9.77 1.88
N TYR A 207 -4.48 10.21 1.43
CA TYR A 207 -4.57 11.47 0.70
C TYR A 207 -5.87 12.19 0.99
N VAL A 208 -5.82 13.50 0.83
CA VAL A 208 -6.92 14.44 1.02
C VAL A 208 -7.11 15.24 -0.25
N TYR A 209 -8.36 15.39 -0.68
CA TYR A 209 -8.78 16.28 -1.75
C TYR A 209 -9.94 17.16 -1.26
N THR A 210 -9.93 18.43 -1.63
CA THR A 210 -10.85 19.48 -1.18
C THR A 210 -11.97 19.75 -2.16
N GLU A 211 -11.71 19.54 -3.44
CA GLU A 211 -12.65 19.92 -4.48
C GLU A 211 -13.81 18.91 -4.54
N ASP A 212 -15.03 19.44 -4.62
CA ASP A 212 -16.22 18.63 -4.91
C ASP A 212 -15.95 17.85 -6.20
N ILE A 213 -15.85 16.52 -6.07
CA ILE A 213 -15.61 15.60 -7.17
C ILE A 213 -16.80 15.68 -8.11
N SER A 214 -16.74 16.62 -9.04
CA SER A 214 -17.80 16.85 -10.02
C SER A 214 -17.33 16.42 -11.40
N GLY A 215 -17.91 15.32 -11.88
CA GLY A 215 -17.72 14.84 -13.25
C GLY A 215 -16.57 13.84 -13.42
N VAL A 216 -15.32 14.29 -13.37
CA VAL A 216 -14.15 13.51 -13.84
C VAL A 216 -13.12 13.15 -12.78
N GLY A 217 -13.27 13.67 -11.55
CA GLY A 217 -12.21 13.61 -10.55
C GLY A 217 -11.74 14.98 -10.11
N GLY A 218 -10.70 15.02 -9.28
CA GLY A 218 -10.11 16.24 -8.74
C GLY A 218 -8.64 16.04 -8.33
N PRO A 219 -7.88 17.14 -8.14
CA PRO A 219 -6.52 17.05 -7.65
C PRO A 219 -6.50 16.60 -6.18
N VAL A 220 -5.45 15.88 -5.81
CA VAL A 220 -5.09 15.61 -4.41
C VAL A 220 -4.35 16.83 -3.87
N ASP A 221 -4.87 17.40 -2.77
CA ASP A 221 -4.24 18.53 -2.09
C ASP A 221 -3.08 18.07 -1.21
N TYR A 222 -3.25 16.95 -0.50
CA TYR A 222 -2.21 16.39 0.37
C TYR A 222 -2.10 14.89 0.21
N LEU A 223 -0.88 14.40 0.06
CA LEU A 223 -0.53 12.98 0.11
C LEU A 223 0.41 12.75 1.30
N TYR A 224 -0.02 11.88 2.21
CA TYR A 224 0.72 11.47 3.40
C TYR A 224 1.27 10.07 3.19
N CYS A 225 2.57 9.90 3.38
CA CYS A 225 3.17 8.58 3.55
C CYS A 225 3.11 8.26 5.04
N VAL A 226 2.57 7.09 5.39
CA VAL A 226 2.32 6.71 6.76
C VAL A 226 2.88 5.34 7.09
N GLU A 227 3.44 5.21 8.28
CA GLU A 227 3.90 3.94 8.85
C GLU A 227 3.08 3.63 10.08
N ALA A 228 2.63 2.37 10.22
CA ALA A 228 1.83 1.98 11.37
C ALA A 228 2.63 2.07 12.66
N ILE A 229 1.97 2.43 13.75
CA ILE A 229 2.56 2.47 15.08
C ILE A 229 2.69 1.04 15.59
N ASP A 230 3.87 0.66 16.06
CA ASP A 230 4.12 -0.65 16.66
C ASP A 230 3.42 -0.79 18.02
N LYS A 231 2.12 -1.09 17.99
CA LYS A 231 1.25 -1.18 19.16
C LYS A 231 0.23 -2.29 18.95
N GLU A 232 0.01 -3.08 19.99
CA GLU A 232 -1.08 -4.05 20.03
C GLU A 232 -2.42 -3.33 20.10
N ASP A 233 -3.36 -3.73 19.23
CA ASP A 233 -4.74 -3.28 19.27
C ASP A 233 -5.53 -3.97 20.41
N ALA A 234 -6.83 -3.67 20.50
CA ALA A 234 -7.71 -4.26 21.52
C ALA A 234 -7.86 -5.79 21.38
N GLU A 235 -7.53 -6.34 20.22
CA GLU A 235 -7.57 -7.75 19.88
C GLU A 235 -6.21 -8.43 20.10
N GLY A 236 -5.16 -7.67 20.44
CA GLY A 236 -3.79 -8.14 20.61
C GLY A 236 -3.04 -8.36 19.29
N GLY A 237 -3.56 -7.81 18.19
CA GLY A 237 -2.89 -7.79 16.89
C GLY A 237 -1.96 -6.59 16.76
N ARG A 238 -0.84 -6.77 16.06
CA ARG A 238 0.10 -5.70 15.70
C ARG A 238 0.07 -5.49 14.19
N PRO A 239 0.19 -4.23 13.71
CA PRO A 239 0.24 -3.90 12.29
C PRO A 239 1.63 -4.17 11.71
N VAL A 240 2.08 -5.42 11.84
CA VAL A 240 3.33 -5.95 11.33
C VAL A 240 2.98 -7.06 10.36
N THR A 241 3.46 -6.94 9.13
CA THR A 241 3.27 -7.97 8.09
C THR A 241 3.89 -9.28 8.59
N PRO A 242 3.18 -10.41 8.58
CA PRO A 242 3.71 -11.64 9.13
C PRO A 242 4.90 -12.14 8.30
N ASP A 243 5.94 -12.60 8.99
CA ASP A 243 7.10 -13.29 8.42
C ASP A 243 7.11 -14.75 8.87
N THR A 244 8.04 -15.55 8.37
CA THR A 244 8.23 -16.95 8.74
C THR A 244 8.27 -17.12 10.27
N GLY A 245 7.37 -17.95 10.80
CA GLY A 245 7.18 -18.23 12.22
C GLY A 245 6.23 -17.28 12.95
N ALA A 246 5.69 -16.25 12.28
CA ALA A 246 4.68 -15.38 12.86
C ALA A 246 3.30 -16.03 12.84
N CYS A 247 2.49 -15.75 13.86
CA CYS A 247 1.08 -16.12 13.86
C CYS A 247 0.22 -14.95 13.40
N THR A 248 -0.73 -15.21 12.50
CA THR A 248 -1.54 -14.20 11.80
C THR A 248 -2.99 -14.64 11.69
N ASP A 249 -3.86 -13.68 11.39
CA ASP A 249 -5.20 -13.93 10.83
C ASP A 249 -5.19 -13.63 9.32
N THR A 250 -6.37 -13.50 8.70
CA THR A 250 -6.51 -13.12 7.29
C THR A 250 -6.24 -11.64 6.99
N SER A 251 -6.04 -10.81 8.01
CA SER A 251 -5.79 -9.37 7.88
C SER A 251 -4.31 -9.01 7.76
N LEU A 252 -3.41 -10.00 7.79
CA LEU A 252 -1.95 -9.84 7.81
C LEU A 252 -1.42 -9.10 9.06
N ARG A 253 -2.19 -9.09 10.16
CA ARG A 253 -1.70 -8.63 11.47
C ARG A 253 -0.92 -9.75 12.12
N THR A 254 0.16 -9.40 12.81
CA THR A 254 0.90 -10.36 13.62
C THR A 254 0.35 -10.40 15.04
N PHE A 255 0.18 -11.60 15.58
CA PHE A 255 -0.29 -11.85 16.95
C PHE A 255 0.74 -12.67 17.74
N ASP A 256 0.63 -12.63 19.07
CA ASP A 256 1.17 -13.72 19.89
C ASP A 256 0.46 -15.03 19.52
N CYS A 257 1.21 -16.12 19.30
CA CYS A 257 0.63 -17.39 18.87
C CYS A 257 -0.34 -18.03 19.87
N SER A 258 -0.35 -17.59 21.14
CA SER A 258 -1.35 -18.01 22.12
C SER A 258 -2.67 -17.23 22.05
N ASN A 259 -2.74 -16.18 21.21
CA ASN A 259 -3.94 -15.40 20.99
C ASN A 259 -4.96 -16.24 20.21
N ALA A 260 -6.22 -16.24 20.68
CA ALA A 260 -7.30 -17.01 20.07
C ALA A 260 -7.69 -16.54 18.64
N LEU A 261 -7.29 -15.32 18.25
CA LEU A 261 -7.50 -14.77 16.91
C LEU A 261 -6.34 -15.10 15.95
N ALA A 262 -5.21 -15.59 16.46
CA ALA A 262 -4.08 -16.01 15.64
C ALA A 262 -4.41 -17.38 15.02
N THR A 263 -5.13 -17.39 13.89
CA THR A 263 -5.65 -18.63 13.30
C THR A 263 -4.62 -19.39 12.47
N TYR A 264 -3.59 -18.71 11.98
CA TYR A 264 -2.58 -19.29 11.09
C TYR A 264 -1.17 -19.08 11.62
N LEU A 265 -0.29 -20.05 11.39
CA LEU A 265 1.15 -19.93 11.51
C LEU A 265 1.75 -19.78 10.11
N VAL A 266 2.58 -18.77 9.88
CA VAL A 266 3.31 -18.61 8.62
C VAL A 266 4.52 -19.55 8.61
N ASP A 267 4.52 -20.53 7.71
CA ASP A 267 5.56 -21.56 7.66
C ASP A 267 6.75 -21.16 6.79
N GLU A 268 6.47 -20.46 5.68
CA GLU A 268 7.48 -20.03 4.71
C GLU A 268 6.99 -18.79 3.95
N VAL A 269 7.93 -17.92 3.56
CA VAL A 269 7.68 -16.68 2.81
C VAL A 269 8.63 -16.59 1.61
N GLU A 270 8.10 -16.18 0.46
CA GLU A 270 8.87 -15.80 -0.73
C GLU A 270 8.52 -14.37 -1.12
N THR A 271 9.53 -13.50 -1.20
CA THR A 271 9.38 -12.09 -1.64
C THR A 271 9.72 -11.94 -3.12
N TYR A 272 9.02 -11.06 -3.81
CA TYR A 272 9.23 -10.74 -5.22
C TYR A 272 9.76 -9.31 -5.38
N ASP A 273 10.99 -9.18 -5.87
CA ASP A 273 11.62 -7.90 -6.23
C ASP A 273 12.26 -7.99 -7.64
N PRO A 274 11.66 -7.38 -8.68
CA PRO A 274 10.44 -6.57 -8.62
C PRO A 274 9.17 -7.40 -8.33
N PRO A 275 8.08 -6.77 -7.86
CA PRO A 275 6.77 -7.40 -7.73
C PRO A 275 6.30 -8.00 -9.06
N ILE A 276 5.49 -9.07 -8.99
CA ILE A 276 5.02 -9.81 -10.16
C ILE A 276 3.51 -9.62 -10.39
N ASP A 277 3.07 -9.82 -11.63
CA ASP A 277 1.65 -9.74 -12.00
C ASP A 277 0.86 -10.90 -11.35
N GLU A 278 -0.32 -10.62 -10.79
CA GLU A 278 -1.18 -11.62 -10.14
C GLU A 278 -1.53 -12.79 -11.09
N LEU A 279 -1.74 -12.54 -12.38
CA LEU A 279 -2.06 -13.59 -13.37
C LEU A 279 -0.87 -14.51 -13.66
N SER A 280 0.34 -14.07 -13.30
CA SER A 280 1.56 -14.89 -13.41
C SER A 280 1.83 -15.74 -12.16
N PHE A 281 1.14 -15.44 -11.06
CA PHE A 281 1.28 -16.18 -9.81
C PHE A 281 0.52 -17.52 -9.88
N ASP A 282 1.21 -18.61 -9.53
CA ASP A 282 0.64 -19.95 -9.44
C ASP A 282 0.73 -20.45 -7.99
N SER A 283 -0.40 -20.38 -7.28
CA SER A 283 -0.50 -20.80 -5.88
C SER A 283 -0.18 -22.28 -5.65
N THR A 284 -0.20 -23.12 -6.69
CA THR A 284 0.07 -24.56 -6.57
C THR A 284 1.56 -24.91 -6.69
N THR A 285 2.37 -24.01 -7.27
CA THR A 285 3.80 -24.25 -7.50
C THR A 285 4.71 -23.24 -6.79
N ALA A 286 4.20 -22.06 -6.43
CA ALA A 286 4.89 -21.11 -5.56
C ALA A 286 5.33 -21.80 -4.26
N LEU A 287 6.51 -21.41 -3.73
CA LEU A 287 7.09 -22.02 -2.53
C LEU A 287 7.17 -23.56 -2.59
N GLY A 288 7.43 -24.11 -3.78
CA GLY A 288 7.50 -25.56 -3.98
C GLY A 288 6.20 -26.31 -3.71
N GLY A 289 5.06 -25.61 -3.71
CA GLY A 289 3.73 -26.17 -3.40
C GLY A 289 3.45 -26.32 -1.91
N CYS A 290 4.18 -25.62 -1.04
CA CYS A 290 3.96 -25.60 0.41
C CYS A 290 3.90 -26.99 1.07
N PRO A 291 4.95 -27.83 0.93
CA PRO A 291 4.90 -29.25 1.31
C PRO A 291 4.74 -29.49 2.82
N ASP A 292 5.13 -28.53 3.65
CA ASP A 292 5.10 -28.60 5.11
C ASP A 292 3.95 -27.76 5.72
N SER A 293 2.99 -27.34 4.89
CA SER A 293 1.88 -26.48 5.28
C SER A 293 0.51 -27.11 5.03
N ASP A 294 -0.51 -26.66 5.76
CA ASP A 294 -1.89 -27.11 5.54
C ASP A 294 -2.54 -26.46 4.30
N TYR A 295 -2.07 -25.28 3.92
CA TYR A 295 -2.62 -24.47 2.83
C TYR A 295 -1.64 -24.24 1.68
N TYR A 296 -2.19 -23.95 0.49
CA TYR A 296 -1.42 -23.49 -0.66
C TYR A 296 -0.86 -22.08 -0.42
N ALA A 297 0.12 -21.70 -1.25
CA ALA A 297 0.73 -20.38 -1.16
C ALA A 297 -0.33 -19.28 -1.36
N THR A 298 -0.40 -18.36 -0.41
CA THR A 298 -1.29 -17.20 -0.44
C THR A 298 -0.51 -15.99 -0.94
N PRO A 299 -0.88 -15.40 -2.09
CA PRO A 299 -0.24 -14.18 -2.56
C PRO A 299 -0.68 -12.98 -1.72
N VAL A 300 0.24 -12.05 -1.51
CA VAL A 300 -0.03 -10.77 -0.88
C VAL A 300 0.21 -9.66 -1.90
N THR A 301 -0.88 -9.02 -2.27
CA THR A 301 -0.95 -8.03 -3.34
C THR A 301 -0.91 -6.61 -2.75
N GLY A 302 -0.20 -5.71 -3.42
CA GLY A 302 -0.13 -4.29 -3.11
C GLY A 302 -1.13 -3.44 -3.90
N ALA A 303 -0.99 -2.11 -3.80
CA ALA A 303 -1.90 -1.10 -4.37
C ALA A 303 -1.91 -0.94 -5.86
N ASP A 304 -0.85 -1.39 -6.48
CA ASP A 304 -0.73 -1.49 -7.92
C ASP A 304 -1.30 -2.81 -8.48
N GLY A 305 -1.84 -3.69 -7.63
CA GLY A 305 -2.33 -5.00 -8.03
C GLY A 305 -1.22 -6.02 -8.28
N LEU A 306 0.03 -5.73 -7.91
CA LEU A 306 1.15 -6.64 -8.04
C LEU A 306 1.36 -7.46 -6.76
N VAL A 307 1.86 -8.68 -6.92
CA VAL A 307 2.21 -9.59 -5.82
C VAL A 307 3.61 -9.24 -5.33
N TYR A 308 3.69 -8.81 -4.07
CA TYR A 308 4.94 -8.42 -3.40
C TYR A 308 5.60 -9.58 -2.69
N PHE A 309 4.80 -10.47 -2.12
CA PHE A 309 5.27 -11.72 -1.55
C PHE A 309 4.16 -12.76 -1.56
N ALA A 310 4.52 -14.00 -1.32
CA ALA A 310 3.57 -15.06 -1.02
C ALA A 310 4.04 -15.81 0.23
N TYR A 311 3.11 -16.46 0.92
CA TYR A 311 3.43 -17.26 2.09
C TYR A 311 2.64 -18.57 2.14
N CYS A 312 3.28 -19.60 2.67
CA CYS A 312 2.63 -20.84 3.08
C CYS A 312 2.21 -20.72 4.55
N SER A 313 1.08 -21.34 4.91
CA SER A 313 0.61 -21.31 6.29
C SER A 313 -0.07 -22.61 6.70
N SER A 314 -0.11 -22.83 8.00
CA SER A 314 -0.79 -23.93 8.66
C SER A 314 -1.77 -23.43 9.71
N ASP A 315 -2.70 -24.29 10.13
CA ASP A 315 -3.55 -23.96 11.28
C ASP A 315 -2.69 -23.77 12.54
N ASN A 316 -2.89 -22.67 13.25
CA ASN A 316 -2.24 -22.45 14.55
C ASN A 316 -2.97 -23.27 15.63
N ALA A 317 -2.26 -24.26 16.21
CA ALA A 317 -2.82 -25.30 17.07
C ALA A 317 -2.74 -25.03 18.59
#